data_AF-A0A5C3Q9N4-F1
#
_entry.id   AF-A0A5C3Q9N4-F1
#
_cell.length_a   1.000
_cell.length_b   1.000
_cell.length_c   1.000
_cell.angle_alpha   90.00
_cell.angle_beta   90.00
_cell.angle_gamma   90.00
#
_symmetry.space_group_name_H-M   'P 1'
#
loop_
_entity.id
_entity.type
_entity.pdbx_description
1 polymer ?
#
loop_
_entity_poly.entity_id
_entity_poly.type
_entity_poly.pdbx_seq_one_letter_code
_entity_poly.pdbx_strand_id
1 'polypeptide(L)'
;RDCPSIPSTADDNILRQIYQICTSRGVSDTVLLATFETCWIESHCHNLPCGDQDSIGVFQQRPSQGWGSYDQIMNVDYSTGKFLELCIPTAAQNPHLSAGTIAQMVQRSEYPDRYNEAEGIARGLIDRARQLAGGGGGGGGGDGGGACAQYYNVVGGDSCWTIGERFGISAAQIQSWNPSVNGGCTNLQIGQQLC
;
A
#
# COMPACT_ATOMS: atom_id res chain seq x y z
N ARG A 1 -19.89 -13.88 -3.14
CA ARG A 1 -19.87 -12.39 -3.11
C ARG A 1 -19.83 -12.02 -1.64
N ASP A 2 -18.69 -12.29 -0.99
CA ASP A 2 -18.69 -12.45 0.47
C ASP A 2 -17.80 -11.41 1.15
N CYS A 3 -17.62 -10.25 0.51
CA CYS A 3 -17.01 -9.09 1.15
C CYS A 3 -18.12 -8.26 1.82
N PRO A 4 -18.22 -8.26 3.16
CA PRO A 4 -19.35 -7.64 3.86
C PRO A 4 -19.46 -6.12 3.60
N SER A 5 -18.33 -5.45 3.36
CA SER A 5 -18.27 -4.10 2.77
C SER A 5 -16.81 -3.72 2.47
N ILE A 6 -16.59 -2.89 1.44
CA ILE A 6 -15.31 -2.20 1.25
C ILE A 6 -15.27 -1.06 2.28
N PRO A 7 -14.19 -0.92 3.09
CA PRO A 7 -14.05 0.19 4.03
C PRO A 7 -14.19 1.55 3.33
N SER A 8 -14.76 2.55 4.00
CA SER A 8 -15.02 3.87 3.38
C SER A 8 -13.78 4.77 3.30
N THR A 9 -12.71 4.43 4.01
CA THR A 9 -11.44 5.14 4.02
C THR A 9 -10.35 4.30 3.39
N ALA A 10 -9.14 4.85 3.23
CA ALA A 10 -7.96 4.11 2.78
C ALA A 10 -7.06 3.67 3.94
N ASP A 11 -6.39 2.52 3.77
CA ASP A 11 -5.41 1.97 4.71
C ASP A 11 -4.02 2.58 4.50
N ASP A 12 -3.48 3.26 5.51
CA ASP A 12 -2.19 3.94 5.46
C ASP A 12 -1.00 3.04 5.17
N ASN A 13 -1.02 1.80 5.66
CA ASN A 13 0.07 0.85 5.41
C ASN A 13 0.10 0.45 3.95
N ILE A 14 -1.07 0.23 3.35
CA ILE A 14 -1.22 -0.10 1.94
C ILE A 14 -0.80 1.10 1.07
N LEU A 15 -1.27 2.31 1.39
CA LEU A 15 -0.89 3.53 0.66
C LEU A 15 0.64 3.72 0.65
N ARG A 16 1.27 3.65 1.83
CA ARG A 16 2.72 3.81 1.97
C ARG A 16 3.49 2.72 1.23
N GLN A 17 3.05 1.46 1.31
CA GLN A 17 3.69 0.34 0.63
C GLN A 17 3.62 0.48 -0.89
N ILE A 18 2.44 0.78 -1.45
CA ILE A 18 2.27 1.01 -2.90
C ILE A 18 3.15 2.16 -3.37
N TYR A 19 3.21 3.26 -2.61
CA TYR A 19 4.06 4.41 -2.93
C TYR A 19 5.55 4.04 -2.96
N GLN A 20 6.03 3.26 -1.98
CA GLN A 20 7.41 2.79 -1.93
C GLN A 20 7.75 1.86 -3.11
N ILE A 21 6.84 0.96 -3.48
CA ILE A 21 7.03 0.09 -4.66
C ILE A 21 7.12 0.93 -5.93
N CYS A 22 6.18 1.86 -6.14
CA CYS A 22 6.17 2.73 -7.32
C CYS A 22 7.43 3.60 -7.42
N THR A 23 7.85 4.21 -6.32
CA THR A 23 9.05 5.06 -6.28
C THR A 23 10.33 4.25 -6.49
N SER A 24 10.45 3.05 -5.90
CA SER A 24 11.59 2.16 -6.11
C SER A 24 11.77 1.73 -7.57
N ARG A 25 10.67 1.66 -8.33
CA ARG A 25 10.65 1.33 -9.76
C ARG A 25 10.80 2.56 -10.67
N GLY A 26 10.89 3.77 -10.11
CA GLY A 26 11.03 5.01 -10.88
C GLY A 26 9.88 5.28 -11.85
N VAL A 27 8.65 4.90 -11.49
CA VAL A 27 7.48 5.08 -12.37
C VAL A 27 7.18 6.56 -12.60
N SER A 28 6.57 6.89 -13.74
CA SER A 28 6.14 8.26 -14.03
C SER A 28 4.96 8.69 -13.15
N ASP A 29 4.73 10.00 -13.04
CA ASP A 29 3.58 10.55 -12.31
C ASP A 29 2.24 10.00 -12.81
N THR A 30 2.10 9.81 -14.13
CA THR A 30 0.89 9.19 -14.72
C THR A 30 0.69 7.76 -14.25
N VAL A 31 1.76 6.96 -14.17
CA VAL A 31 1.68 5.57 -13.70
C VAL A 31 1.41 5.53 -12.20
N LEU A 32 2.03 6.42 -11.41
CA LEU A 32 1.76 6.56 -9.99
C LEU A 32 0.27 6.90 -9.76
N LEU A 33 -0.25 7.89 -10.48
CA LEU A 33 -1.65 8.28 -10.40
C LEU A 33 -2.60 7.14 -10.80
N ALA A 34 -2.35 6.47 -11.93
CA ALA A 34 -3.15 5.34 -12.39
C ALA A 34 -3.17 4.19 -11.37
N THR A 35 -2.04 3.96 -10.69
CA THR A 35 -1.94 2.94 -9.64
C THR A 35 -2.83 3.29 -8.44
N PHE A 36 -2.81 4.55 -7.98
CA PHE A 36 -3.62 5.00 -6.85
C PHE A 36 -5.12 5.13 -7.18
N GLU A 37 -5.47 5.56 -8.39
CA GLU A 37 -6.85 5.52 -8.89
C GLU A 37 -7.39 4.09 -8.90
N THR A 38 -6.59 3.13 -9.38
CA THR A 38 -6.98 1.72 -9.39
C THR A 38 -7.16 1.19 -7.97
N CYS A 39 -6.16 1.39 -7.12
CA CYS A 39 -6.20 1.01 -5.71
C CYS A 39 -7.46 1.54 -5.00
N TRP A 40 -7.80 2.81 -5.22
CA TRP A 40 -8.99 3.43 -4.65
C TRP A 40 -10.28 2.80 -5.18
N ILE A 41 -10.44 2.70 -6.50
CA ILE A 41 -11.67 2.19 -7.11
C ILE A 41 -11.94 0.72 -6.77
N GLU A 42 -10.91 -0.10 -6.69
CA GLU A 42 -11.08 -1.54 -6.50
C GLU A 42 -11.35 -1.92 -5.04
N SER A 43 -10.69 -1.27 -4.09
CA SER A 43 -10.72 -1.72 -2.70
C SER A 43 -10.68 -0.58 -1.67
N HIS A 44 -10.79 0.68 -2.11
CA HIS A 44 -10.41 1.84 -1.32
C HIS A 44 -9.03 1.64 -0.68
N CYS A 45 -8.08 1.09 -1.44
CA CYS A 45 -6.74 0.76 -0.98
C CYS A 45 -6.68 -0.17 0.24
N HIS A 46 -7.45 -1.26 0.21
CA HIS A 46 -7.41 -2.33 1.21
C HIS A 46 -7.04 -3.68 0.58
N ASN A 47 -6.23 -4.47 1.27
CA ASN A 47 -5.87 -5.81 0.80
C ASN A 47 -6.95 -6.83 1.20
N LEU A 48 -8.01 -6.93 0.39
CA LEU A 48 -9.21 -7.69 0.73
C LEU A 48 -9.12 -9.16 0.27
N PRO A 49 -9.42 -10.16 1.14
CA PRO A 49 -9.44 -11.58 0.76
C PRO A 49 -10.70 -11.98 -0.04
N CYS A 50 -11.49 -11.00 -0.47
CA CYS A 50 -12.79 -11.19 -1.09
C CYS A 50 -13.08 -10.07 -2.12
N GLY A 51 -14.08 -10.35 -2.97
CA GLY A 51 -14.48 -9.49 -4.07
C GLY A 51 -15.67 -10.07 -4.86
N ASP A 52 -15.92 -9.52 -6.04
CA ASP A 52 -16.82 -10.16 -7.01
C ASP A 52 -16.16 -11.43 -7.58
N GLN A 53 -16.92 -12.53 -7.64
CA GLN A 53 -16.44 -13.87 -8.03
C GLN A 53 -15.15 -14.27 -7.26
N ASP A 54 -13.99 -14.32 -7.91
CA ASP A 54 -12.68 -14.69 -7.33
C ASP A 54 -11.69 -13.51 -7.24
N SER A 55 -12.17 -12.26 -7.39
CA SER A 55 -11.34 -11.07 -7.18
C SER A 55 -10.87 -10.96 -5.73
N ILE A 56 -9.59 -10.66 -5.54
CA ILE A 56 -8.95 -10.45 -4.23
C ILE A 56 -7.83 -9.40 -4.32
N GLY A 57 -7.35 -8.98 -3.15
CA GLY A 57 -6.25 -8.05 -3.00
C GLY A 57 -6.61 -6.60 -3.30
N VAL A 58 -5.59 -5.75 -3.24
CA VAL A 58 -5.75 -4.29 -3.32
C VAL A 58 -6.23 -3.78 -4.67
N PHE A 59 -5.97 -4.52 -5.75
CA PHE A 59 -6.45 -4.21 -7.10
C PHE A 59 -7.60 -5.12 -7.56
N GLN A 60 -8.20 -5.90 -6.64
CA GLN A 60 -9.28 -6.86 -6.96
C GLN A 60 -8.99 -7.76 -8.17
N GLN A 61 -7.73 -8.20 -8.28
CA GLN A 61 -7.23 -9.05 -9.35
C GLN A 61 -7.74 -10.48 -9.17
N ARG A 62 -7.77 -11.24 -10.27
CA ARG A 62 -8.40 -12.57 -10.32
C ARG A 62 -7.39 -13.67 -10.66
N PRO A 63 -7.28 -14.71 -9.81
CA PRO A 63 -6.53 -15.91 -10.18
C PRO A 63 -7.03 -16.55 -11.48
N SER A 64 -8.35 -16.64 -11.66
CA SER A 64 -8.96 -17.20 -12.88
C SER A 64 -8.61 -16.47 -14.17
N GLN A 65 -8.18 -15.21 -14.09
CA GLN A 65 -7.77 -14.39 -15.24
C GLN A 65 -6.25 -14.34 -15.43
N GLY A 66 -5.48 -15.09 -14.63
CA GLY A 66 -4.04 -15.23 -14.80
C GLY A 66 -3.19 -14.13 -14.13
N TRP A 67 -3.77 -13.33 -13.23
CA TRP A 67 -3.01 -12.32 -12.49
C TRP A 67 -2.02 -12.94 -11.48
N GLY A 68 -2.30 -14.14 -10.98
CA GLY A 68 -1.46 -14.87 -10.03
C GLY A 68 -2.27 -15.88 -9.21
N SER A 69 -1.60 -16.63 -8.35
CA SER A 69 -2.28 -17.45 -7.33
C SER A 69 -2.89 -16.57 -6.23
N TYR A 70 -3.71 -17.17 -5.37
CA TYR A 70 -4.32 -16.46 -4.23
C TYR A 70 -3.26 -15.76 -3.35
N ASP A 71 -2.23 -16.50 -2.91
CA ASP A 71 -1.18 -15.99 -2.04
C ASP A 71 -0.35 -14.89 -2.71
N GLN A 72 -0.17 -14.99 -4.02
CA GLN A 72 0.52 -13.97 -4.80
C GLN A 72 -0.30 -12.68 -4.87
N ILE A 73 -1.59 -12.75 -5.19
CA ILE A 73 -2.42 -11.54 -5.30
C ILE A 73 -2.65 -10.88 -3.93
N MET A 74 -2.75 -11.67 -2.86
CA MET A 74 -2.80 -11.14 -1.48
C MET A 74 -1.47 -10.54 -1.00
N ASN A 75 -0.38 -10.72 -1.74
CA ASN A 75 0.86 -10.00 -1.50
C ASN A 75 0.84 -8.66 -2.26
N VAL A 76 0.88 -7.56 -1.51
CA VAL A 76 0.82 -6.20 -2.08
C VAL A 76 2.00 -5.91 -3.01
N ASP A 77 3.21 -6.36 -2.69
CA ASP A 77 4.38 -6.18 -3.55
C ASP A 77 4.21 -6.89 -4.90
N TYR A 78 3.73 -8.13 -4.86
CA TYR A 78 3.45 -8.89 -6.07
C TYR A 78 2.31 -8.26 -6.89
N SER A 79 1.16 -7.97 -6.29
CA SER A 79 -0.02 -7.48 -7.00
C SER A 79 0.21 -6.08 -7.60
N THR A 80 0.87 -5.18 -6.86
CA THR A 80 1.34 -3.89 -7.40
C THR A 80 2.36 -4.11 -8.50
N GLY A 81 3.31 -5.02 -8.29
CA GLY A 81 4.32 -5.34 -9.28
C GLY A 81 3.73 -5.82 -10.61
N LYS A 82 2.73 -6.70 -10.55
CA LYS A 82 1.98 -7.22 -11.70
C LYS A 82 1.17 -6.15 -12.40
N PHE A 83 0.51 -5.26 -11.65
CA PHE A 83 -0.17 -4.12 -12.25
C PHE A 83 0.81 -3.23 -13.02
N LEU A 84 1.96 -2.91 -12.42
CA LEU A 84 2.98 -2.05 -13.03
C LEU A 84 3.63 -2.65 -14.28
N GLU A 85 3.78 -3.98 -14.35
CA GLU A 85 4.25 -4.69 -15.57
C GLU A 85 3.41 -4.34 -16.80
N LEU A 86 2.10 -4.09 -16.62
CA LEU A 86 1.19 -3.70 -17.68
C LEU A 86 1.01 -2.18 -17.77
N CYS A 87 0.96 -1.47 -16.64
CA CYS A 87 0.67 -0.04 -16.61
C CYS A 87 1.80 0.81 -17.19
N ILE A 88 3.06 0.48 -16.91
CA ILE A 88 4.22 1.23 -17.41
C ILE A 88 4.29 1.26 -18.94
N PRO A 89 4.29 0.11 -19.66
CA PRO A 89 4.33 0.14 -21.12
C PRO A 89 3.05 0.74 -21.72
N THR A 90 1.88 0.52 -21.10
CA THR A 90 0.62 1.13 -21.56
C THR A 90 0.69 2.66 -21.51
N ALA A 91 1.17 3.24 -20.40
CA ALA A 91 1.35 4.68 -20.26
C ALA A 91 2.40 5.23 -21.26
N ALA A 92 3.52 4.52 -21.43
CA ALA A 92 4.57 4.93 -22.36
C ALA A 92 4.10 4.95 -23.82
N GLN A 93 3.24 4.01 -24.22
CA GLN A 93 2.67 3.94 -25.57
C GLN A 93 1.55 4.97 -25.79
N ASN A 94 0.94 5.48 -24.72
CA ASN A 94 -0.23 6.35 -24.77
C ASN A 94 -0.02 7.63 -23.94
N PRO A 95 1.01 8.45 -24.23
CA PRO A 95 1.41 9.58 -23.38
C PRO A 95 0.38 10.73 -23.33
N HIS A 96 -0.62 10.70 -24.19
CA HIS A 96 -1.68 11.71 -24.28
C HIS A 96 -2.95 11.34 -23.51
N LEU A 97 -3.04 10.11 -22.99
CA LEU A 97 -4.20 9.64 -22.24
C LEU A 97 -4.08 9.99 -20.76
N SER A 98 -5.22 10.18 -20.09
CA SER A 98 -5.28 10.37 -18.64
C SER A 98 -4.84 9.11 -17.89
N ALA A 99 -4.41 9.28 -16.64
CA ALA A 99 -4.09 8.17 -15.75
C ALA A 99 -5.26 7.19 -15.60
N GLY A 100 -6.49 7.70 -15.44
CA GLY A 100 -7.68 6.85 -15.32
C GLY A 100 -7.97 6.04 -16.58
N THR A 101 -7.72 6.61 -17.77
CA THR A 101 -7.82 5.86 -19.03
C THR A 101 -6.78 4.74 -19.09
N ILE A 102 -5.54 5.01 -18.66
CA ILE A 102 -4.49 3.97 -18.59
C ILE A 102 -4.86 2.87 -17.60
N ALA A 103 -5.32 3.23 -16.39
CA ALA A 103 -5.79 2.29 -15.37
C ALA A 103 -6.89 1.36 -15.91
N GLN A 104 -7.87 1.95 -16.60
CA GLN A 104 -8.95 1.24 -17.26
C GLN A 104 -8.45 0.26 -18.33
N MET A 105 -7.46 0.66 -19.14
CA MET A 105 -6.85 -0.23 -20.15
C MET A 105 -6.14 -1.43 -19.53
N VAL A 106 -5.51 -1.25 -18.36
CA VAL A 106 -4.82 -2.32 -17.63
C VAL A 106 -5.82 -3.30 -17.00
N GLN A 107 -6.83 -2.80 -16.29
CA GLN A 107 -7.82 -3.63 -15.60
C GLN A 107 -8.84 -4.26 -16.55
N ARG A 108 -9.07 -3.65 -17.73
CA ARG A 108 -10.13 -4.04 -18.67
C ARG A 108 -11.51 -4.14 -18.00
N SER A 109 -11.81 -3.20 -17.11
CA SER A 109 -13.07 -3.14 -16.35
C SER A 109 -14.27 -2.78 -17.25
N GLU A 110 -15.50 -3.06 -16.83
CA GLU A 110 -16.72 -2.71 -17.60
C GLU A 110 -17.13 -1.23 -17.43
N TYR A 111 -16.39 -0.43 -16.67
CA TYR A 111 -16.79 0.91 -16.23
C TYR A 111 -15.70 1.97 -16.47
N PRO A 112 -15.56 2.45 -17.72
CA PRO A 112 -14.42 3.25 -18.15
C PRO A 112 -14.25 4.61 -17.44
N ASP A 113 -15.34 5.24 -17.00
CA ASP A 113 -15.28 6.60 -16.47
C ASP A 113 -14.89 6.67 -14.98
N ARG A 114 -15.03 5.58 -14.23
CA ARG A 114 -14.85 5.58 -12.76
C ARG A 114 -13.44 5.96 -12.30
N TYR A 115 -12.40 5.61 -13.05
CA TYR A 115 -11.02 5.91 -12.65
C TYR A 115 -10.69 7.39 -12.82
N ASN A 116 -11.21 8.04 -13.87
CA ASN A 116 -11.03 9.48 -14.06
C ASN A 116 -11.71 10.30 -12.95
N GLU A 117 -12.87 9.83 -12.46
CA GLU A 117 -13.57 10.46 -11.33
C GLU A 117 -12.78 10.36 -10.00
N ALA A 118 -11.90 9.36 -9.88
CA ALA A 118 -11.07 9.15 -8.70
C ALA A 118 -9.81 10.03 -8.65
N GLU A 119 -9.45 10.75 -9.71
CA GLU A 119 -8.18 11.48 -9.81
C GLU A 119 -7.93 12.38 -8.60
N GLY A 120 -8.91 13.19 -8.20
CA GLY A 120 -8.77 14.11 -7.07
C GLY A 120 -8.50 13.39 -5.75
N ILE A 121 -9.18 12.26 -5.52
CA ILE A 121 -8.97 11.42 -4.34
C ILE A 121 -7.58 10.77 -4.41
N ALA A 122 -7.23 10.19 -5.55
CA ALA A 122 -5.95 9.51 -5.75
C ALA A 122 -4.76 10.45 -5.55
N ARG A 123 -4.84 11.70 -6.00
CA ARG A 123 -3.82 12.74 -5.72
C ARG A 123 -3.66 12.99 -4.22
N GLY A 124 -4.77 13.14 -3.48
CA GLY A 124 -4.73 13.28 -2.03
C GLY A 124 -4.14 12.05 -1.33
N LEU A 125 -4.43 10.84 -1.83
CA LEU A 125 -3.86 9.60 -1.32
C LEU A 125 -2.35 9.49 -1.61
N ILE A 126 -1.88 9.96 -2.76
CA ILE A 126 -0.45 10.03 -3.09
C ILE A 126 0.26 11.00 -2.15
N ASP A 127 -0.31 12.17 -1.88
CA ASP A 127 0.29 13.13 -0.94
C ASP A 127 0.35 12.56 0.48
N ARG A 128 -0.73 11.89 0.93
CA ARG A 128 -0.77 11.16 2.19
C ARG A 128 0.30 10.06 2.22
N ALA A 129 0.42 9.25 1.17
CA ALA A 129 1.42 8.19 1.07
C ALA A 129 2.86 8.72 1.05
N ARG A 130 3.09 9.85 0.36
CA ARG A 130 4.38 10.54 0.35
C ARG A 130 4.76 11.06 1.73
N GLN A 131 3.81 11.63 2.49
CA GLN A 131 4.04 12.05 3.87
C GLN A 131 4.37 10.85 4.77
N LEU A 132 3.67 9.72 4.61
CA LEU A 132 3.94 8.49 5.34
C LEU A 132 5.30 7.88 4.98
N ALA A 133 5.71 7.95 3.71
CA ALA A 133 6.98 7.40 3.22
C ALA A 133 8.19 8.34 3.48
N GLY A 134 7.98 9.65 3.40
CA GLY A 134 8.97 10.71 3.67
C GLY A 134 9.02 11.14 5.14
N GLY A 135 8.17 10.57 6.00
CA GLY A 135 7.95 10.93 7.40
C GLY A 135 9.04 10.53 8.39
N GLY A 136 10.31 10.61 7.97
CA GLY A 136 11.42 10.96 8.83
C GLY A 136 11.88 12.38 8.51
N GLY A 137 11.18 13.42 8.99
CA GLY A 137 11.72 14.79 8.98
C GLY A 137 10.73 15.96 8.84
N GLY A 138 10.16 16.39 9.98
CA GLY A 138 9.86 17.79 10.36
C GLY A 138 8.64 18.48 9.69
N GLY A 139 7.67 19.06 10.41
CA GLY A 139 7.46 19.24 11.85
C GLY A 139 6.35 20.28 12.07
N GLY A 140 5.52 20.11 13.11
CA GLY A 140 4.57 21.15 13.51
C GLY A 140 3.37 20.75 14.38
N GLY A 141 3.63 20.23 15.59
CA GLY A 141 2.72 20.26 16.76
C GLY A 141 1.59 19.22 16.79
N GLY A 142 1.32 18.48 17.87
CA GLY A 142 1.83 18.47 19.23
C GLY A 142 0.96 17.50 20.05
N ASP A 143 1.60 16.89 21.03
CA ASP A 143 1.04 16.21 22.21
C ASP A 143 0.16 14.96 22.08
N GLY A 144 0.65 13.90 22.74
CA GLY A 144 -0.17 13.27 23.77
C GLY A 144 -0.32 11.75 23.65
N GLY A 145 0.66 11.00 24.15
CA GLY A 145 0.46 9.72 24.87
C GLY A 145 -0.66 8.80 24.38
N GLY A 146 -0.76 8.56 23.07
CA GLY A 146 -1.75 7.66 22.49
C GLY A 146 -1.31 6.22 22.71
N ALA A 147 -2.17 5.43 23.34
CA ALA A 147 -1.98 4.00 23.53
C ALA A 147 -1.54 3.31 22.24
N CYS A 148 -0.76 2.23 22.39
CA CYS A 148 -0.29 1.47 21.26
C CYS A 148 -1.43 1.04 20.34
N ALA A 149 -1.37 1.42 19.06
CA ALA A 149 -2.42 1.10 18.09
C ALA A 149 -2.49 -0.40 17.79
N GLN A 150 -1.35 -1.09 17.84
CA GLN A 150 -1.25 -2.52 17.60
C GLN A 150 0.02 -3.08 18.27
N TYR A 151 -0.09 -4.26 18.88
CA TYR A 151 1.05 -4.95 19.48
C TYR A 151 1.62 -6.02 18.55
N TYR A 152 2.95 -6.11 18.51
CA TYR A 152 3.70 -7.17 17.85
C TYR A 152 4.48 -8.00 18.86
N ASN A 153 4.45 -9.34 18.73
CA ASN A 153 5.26 -10.24 19.53
C ASN A 153 6.56 -10.58 18.79
N VAL A 154 7.69 -10.16 19.35
CA VAL A 154 9.02 -10.46 18.81
C VAL A 154 9.24 -11.96 18.69
N VAL A 155 9.71 -12.44 17.55
CA VAL A 155 10.08 -13.84 17.30
C VAL A 155 11.59 -13.99 17.06
N GLY A 156 12.08 -15.24 17.02
CA GLY A 156 13.50 -15.52 16.79
C GLY A 156 13.96 -15.01 15.42
N GLY A 157 15.02 -14.20 15.41
CA GLY A 157 15.58 -13.59 14.20
C GLY A 157 15.10 -12.17 13.91
N ASP A 158 14.21 -11.62 14.73
CA ASP A 158 13.75 -10.25 14.58
C ASP A 158 14.79 -9.20 15.00
N SER A 159 14.69 -8.05 14.36
CA SER A 159 15.34 -6.79 14.71
C SER A 159 14.35 -5.65 14.44
N CYS A 160 14.62 -4.45 14.94
CA CYS A 160 13.78 -3.29 14.62
C CYS A 160 13.76 -2.99 13.12
N TRP A 161 14.80 -3.38 12.37
CA TRP A 161 14.83 -3.19 10.92
C TRP A 161 13.95 -4.20 10.20
N THR A 162 14.02 -5.49 10.55
CA THR A 162 13.19 -6.51 9.90
C THR A 162 11.71 -6.41 10.30
N ILE A 163 11.43 -6.03 11.55
CA ILE A 163 10.08 -5.68 12.01
C ILE A 163 9.62 -4.39 11.32
N GLY A 164 10.50 -3.39 11.27
CA GLY A 164 10.25 -2.14 10.59
C GLY A 164 9.86 -2.34 9.14
N GLU A 165 10.63 -3.11 8.36
CA GLU A 165 10.32 -3.46 6.98
C GLU A 165 8.97 -4.19 6.85
N ARG A 166 8.68 -5.14 7.74
CA ARG A 166 7.43 -5.92 7.75
C ARG A 166 6.20 -5.03 7.91
N PHE A 167 6.26 -4.06 8.80
CA PHE A 167 5.16 -3.11 9.07
C PHE A 167 5.35 -1.78 8.32
N GLY A 168 6.41 -1.70 7.51
CA GLY A 168 7.00 -0.52 6.88
C GLY A 168 7.06 0.75 7.75
N ILE A 169 7.44 0.59 9.01
CA ILE A 169 7.82 1.67 9.92
C ILE A 169 9.34 1.67 10.09
N SER A 170 9.93 2.78 10.51
CA SER A 170 11.37 2.83 10.77
C SER A 170 11.73 2.19 12.12
N ALA A 171 12.96 1.68 12.23
CA ALA A 171 13.49 1.23 13.51
C ALA A 171 13.45 2.33 14.58
N ALA A 172 13.64 3.60 14.18
CA ALA A 172 13.54 4.75 15.06
C ALA A 172 12.12 4.96 15.61
N GLN A 173 11.08 4.69 14.80
CA GLN A 173 9.69 4.75 15.28
C GLN A 173 9.41 3.65 16.31
N ILE A 174 9.82 2.41 16.03
CA ILE A 174 9.71 1.29 16.99
C ILE A 174 10.42 1.64 18.31
N GLN A 175 11.63 2.22 18.24
CA GLN A 175 12.37 2.67 19.42
C GLN A 175 11.66 3.82 20.15
N SER A 176 11.04 4.75 19.42
CA SER A 176 10.31 5.87 20.02
C SER A 176 9.05 5.42 20.76
N TRP A 177 8.36 4.39 20.26
CA TRP A 177 7.14 3.85 20.86
C TRP A 177 7.42 2.83 21.96
N ASN A 178 8.61 2.24 21.97
CA ASN A 178 9.07 1.31 23.00
C ASN A 178 10.35 1.83 23.64
N PRO A 179 10.26 2.72 24.64
CA PRO A 179 11.43 3.29 25.32
C PRO A 179 12.35 2.25 25.98
N SER A 180 11.88 1.01 26.16
CA SER A 180 12.71 -0.11 26.63
C SER A 180 13.67 -0.65 25.57
N VAL A 181 13.45 -0.37 24.28
CA VAL A 181 14.31 -0.78 23.17
C VAL A 181 15.44 0.22 22.99
N ASN A 182 16.69 -0.26 22.98
CA ASN A 182 17.86 0.59 22.86
C ASN A 182 18.08 1.07 21.41
N GLY A 183 18.91 2.10 21.24
CA GLY A 183 19.20 2.68 19.90
C GLY A 183 19.84 1.70 18.90
N GLY A 184 20.50 0.64 19.38
CA GLY A 184 21.04 -0.42 18.53
C GLY A 184 20.04 -1.53 18.19
N CYS A 185 18.84 -1.50 18.77
CA CYS A 185 17.85 -2.58 18.74
C CYS A 185 18.42 -3.97 19.07
N THR A 186 19.41 -4.04 19.96
CA THR A 186 20.11 -5.29 20.30
C THR A 186 19.53 -6.00 21.51
N ASN A 187 18.54 -5.41 22.19
CA ASN A 187 17.97 -5.91 23.42
C ASN A 187 16.55 -6.48 23.27
N LEU A 188 16.12 -6.77 22.04
CA LEU A 188 14.84 -7.44 21.81
C LEU A 188 14.85 -8.86 22.36
N GLN A 189 13.79 -9.23 23.06
CA GLN A 189 13.61 -10.58 23.60
C GLN A 189 12.48 -11.30 22.87
N ILE A 190 12.64 -12.59 22.58
CA ILE A 190 11.56 -13.41 22.01
C ILE A 190 10.36 -13.38 22.97
N GLY A 191 9.18 -13.05 22.42
CA GLY A 191 7.95 -12.86 23.19
C GLY A 191 7.76 -11.45 23.76
N GLN A 192 8.74 -10.55 23.61
CA GLN A 192 8.57 -9.13 23.96
C GLN A 192 7.47 -8.53 23.09
N GLN A 193 6.54 -7.81 23.72
CA GLN A 193 5.56 -7.01 23.02
C GLN A 193 6.16 -5.65 22.64
N LEU A 194 6.07 -5.32 21.36
CA LEU A 194 6.40 -4.01 20.83
C LEU A 194 5.14 -3.30 20.35
N CYS A 195 5.17 -1.99 20.53
CA CYS A 195 4.40 -1.04 19.74
C CYS A 195 5.12 -0.67 18.43
#